data_AF-A0A1X1ZAJ0-F1
#
_entry.id   AF-A0A1X1ZAJ0-F1
#
_cell.length_a   1.000
_cell.length_b   1.000
_cell.length_c   1.000
_cell.angle_alpha   90.00
_cell.angle_beta   90.00
_cell.angle_gamma   90.00
#
_symmetry.space_group_name_H-M   'P 1'
#
loop_
_entity.id
_entity.type
_entity.pdbx_description
1 polymer ?
#
loop_
_entity_poly.entity_id
_entity_poly.type
_entity_poly.pdbx_seq_one_letter_code
_entity_poly.pdbx_strand_id
1 'polypeptide(L)'
;MDVAGLSPERRARSGAARRISSRDPRARRPRAGMARAEPARLSQGSSPSAPGIDGPAGDVDPATPDAADHLQADYFVRVLSQNRRLIEQRIVDYQKAIAIAQASGDADAVCNLRRMARIEEQDRDNLDGMLEKLRRRFAQRTPEEPPALSPRPRSAVR
;
A
#
# COMPACT_ATOMS: atom_id res chain seq x y z
N MET A 1 60.68 14.09 -47.91
CA MET A 1 59.60 14.99 -47.52
C MET A 1 58.80 15.30 -48.77
N ASP A 2 57.56 14.85 -48.85
CA ASP A 2 56.59 15.43 -49.77
C ASP A 2 55.19 15.09 -49.26
N VAL A 3 54.33 16.09 -49.18
CA VAL A 3 53.03 16.07 -48.50
C VAL A 3 51.97 16.36 -49.57
N ALA A 4 51.19 15.35 -49.94
CA ALA A 4 49.99 15.51 -50.75
C ALA A 4 48.91 14.62 -50.10
N GLY A 5 47.84 15.11 -49.48
CA GLY A 5 47.13 16.37 -49.73
C GLY A 5 46.13 16.17 -50.87
N LEU A 6 45.17 15.25 -50.72
CA LEU A 6 44.01 15.13 -51.62
C LEU A 6 42.74 14.89 -50.81
N SER A 7 42.01 16.00 -50.60
CA SER A 7 40.57 15.99 -50.36
C SER A 7 39.86 15.82 -51.71
N PRO A 8 38.75 15.07 -51.76
CA PRO A 8 37.71 15.32 -52.75
C PRO A 8 36.40 15.65 -52.03
N GLU A 9 36.07 16.94 -52.02
CA GLU A 9 34.69 17.39 -51.94
C GLU A 9 33.92 16.90 -53.17
N ARG A 10 32.78 16.23 -52.98
CA ARG A 10 31.61 16.43 -53.85
C ARG A 10 30.29 15.96 -53.23
N ARG A 11 29.60 16.95 -52.67
CA ARG A 11 28.30 17.46 -53.17
C ARG A 11 27.14 16.45 -53.26
N ALA A 12 26.10 16.64 -52.44
CA ALA A 12 24.82 17.18 -52.92
C ALA A 12 23.71 17.20 -51.84
N ARG A 13 23.20 18.41 -51.59
CA ARG A 13 21.78 18.81 -51.54
C ARG A 13 20.82 18.25 -50.48
N SER A 14 20.14 19.24 -49.90
CA SER A 14 18.72 19.28 -49.54
C SER A 14 18.25 18.52 -48.31
N GLY A 15 17.85 19.32 -47.32
CA GLY A 15 16.42 19.52 -47.16
C GLY A 15 15.81 19.01 -45.86
N ALA A 16 15.24 19.97 -45.15
CA ALA A 16 14.04 19.84 -44.34
C ALA A 16 14.13 19.02 -43.04
N ALA A 17 13.79 19.74 -41.96
CA ALA A 17 13.31 19.25 -40.69
C ALA A 17 12.43 17.99 -40.81
N ARG A 18 12.66 17.04 -39.91
CA ARG A 18 11.64 16.09 -39.49
C ARG A 18 11.65 15.95 -37.98
N ARG A 19 10.72 16.65 -37.31
CA ARG A 19 10.05 16.08 -36.13
C ARG A 19 9.28 14.86 -36.62
N ILE A 20 9.45 13.72 -35.98
CA ILE A 20 8.57 12.57 -36.14
C ILE A 20 8.24 12.02 -34.76
N SER A 21 7.17 12.56 -34.18
CA SER A 21 6.21 11.75 -33.45
C SER A 21 5.42 10.93 -34.49
N SER A 22 5.45 9.60 -34.38
CA SER A 22 4.32 8.70 -34.70
C SER A 22 4.79 7.25 -34.79
N ARG A 23 4.43 6.41 -33.82
CA ARG A 23 3.77 5.14 -34.16
C ARG A 23 2.86 4.67 -33.03
N ASP A 24 1.59 4.74 -33.37
CA ASP A 24 0.38 4.27 -32.72
C ASP A 24 0.11 2.80 -33.14
N PRO A 25 -1.14 2.30 -33.09
CA PRO A 25 -1.85 1.58 -32.04
C PRO A 25 -1.85 0.06 -32.29
N ARG A 26 -2.10 -0.76 -31.25
CA ARG A 26 -2.91 -2.01 -31.28
C ARG A 26 -2.60 -2.90 -30.07
N ALA A 27 -3.56 -2.99 -29.15
CA ALA A 27 -4.12 -4.27 -28.72
C ALA A 27 -5.39 -4.01 -27.92
N ARG A 28 -6.50 -3.91 -28.66
CA ARG A 28 -7.83 -4.24 -28.15
C ARG A 28 -7.75 -5.57 -27.40
N ARG A 29 -8.03 -5.58 -26.10
CA ARG A 29 -8.37 -6.82 -25.38
C ARG A 29 -9.90 -6.98 -25.37
N PRO A 30 -10.46 -8.11 -25.85
CA PRO A 30 -11.89 -8.34 -25.87
C PRO A 30 -12.44 -8.83 -24.52
N ARG A 31 -13.62 -8.30 -24.17
CA ARG A 31 -14.75 -8.89 -23.44
C ARG A 31 -14.48 -9.86 -22.27
N ALA A 32 -14.79 -9.38 -21.06
CA ALA A 32 -15.39 -10.19 -20.00
C ALA A 32 -16.69 -9.51 -19.56
N GLY A 33 -17.74 -9.71 -20.36
CA GLY A 33 -19.12 -9.32 -20.04
C GLY A 33 -19.96 -10.57 -19.98
N MET A 34 -19.95 -11.24 -18.84
CA MET A 34 -20.84 -12.36 -18.51
C MET A 34 -21.18 -12.26 -17.02
N ALA A 35 -22.27 -11.57 -16.73
CA ALA A 35 -23.15 -11.83 -15.59
C ALA A 35 -24.45 -11.03 -15.80
N ARG A 36 -25.21 -11.37 -16.85
CA ARG A 36 -26.66 -11.15 -16.85
C ARG A 36 -27.30 -12.53 -16.74
N ALA A 37 -27.71 -12.87 -15.54
CA ALA A 37 -28.77 -13.84 -15.29
C ALA A 37 -29.58 -13.29 -14.11
N GLU A 38 -30.55 -12.47 -14.48
CA GLU A 38 -31.72 -12.12 -13.69
C GLU A 38 -32.64 -13.37 -13.69
N PRO A 39 -32.95 -13.98 -12.55
CA PRO A 39 -34.08 -14.90 -12.47
C PRO A 39 -35.35 -14.12 -12.16
N ALA A 40 -36.27 -14.24 -13.12
CA ALA A 40 -37.69 -13.95 -13.11
C ALA A 40 -38.34 -13.64 -11.75
N ARG A 41 -38.96 -12.46 -11.71
CA ARG A 41 -40.12 -12.18 -10.87
C ARG A 41 -41.27 -13.12 -11.25
N LEU A 42 -41.49 -14.17 -10.46
CA LEU A 42 -42.80 -14.79 -10.27
C LEU A 42 -42.89 -15.26 -8.82
N SER A 43 -43.31 -14.36 -7.95
CA SER A 43 -44.07 -14.77 -6.77
C SER A 43 -45.17 -13.73 -6.57
N GLN A 44 -46.36 -14.13 -7.01
CA GLN A 44 -47.62 -13.50 -6.63
C GLN A 44 -47.67 -13.39 -5.12
N GLY A 45 -47.61 -12.15 -4.63
CA GLY A 45 -48.10 -11.83 -3.30
C GLY A 45 -49.59 -12.07 -3.26
N SER A 46 -50.00 -13.18 -2.66
CA SER A 46 -51.25 -13.25 -1.92
C SER A 46 -50.87 -13.25 -0.45
N SER A 47 -51.05 -12.09 0.19
CA SER A 47 -51.07 -11.98 1.64
C SER A 47 -52.12 -12.94 2.22
N PRO A 48 -51.86 -13.43 3.45
CA PRO A 48 -52.82 -13.16 4.50
C PRO A 48 -52.13 -12.54 5.72
N SER A 49 -52.89 -11.66 6.36
CA SER A 49 -52.57 -10.87 7.53
C SER A 49 -52.04 -11.68 8.73
N ALA A 50 -51.26 -10.96 9.56
CA ALA A 50 -50.65 -11.34 10.85
C ALA A 50 -51.66 -11.87 11.90
N PRO A 51 -51.24 -12.43 13.07
CA PRO A 51 -50.53 -11.67 14.14
C PRO A 51 -49.52 -12.48 15.03
N GLY A 52 -48.73 -11.75 15.82
CA GLY A 52 -47.94 -12.24 16.98
C GLY A 52 -46.44 -11.92 16.85
N ILE A 53 -45.97 -10.73 17.26
CA ILE A 53 -45.54 -10.37 18.63
C ILE A 53 -44.52 -11.36 19.21
N ASP A 54 -43.32 -10.81 19.43
CA ASP A 54 -42.22 -11.25 20.30
C ASP A 54 -41.37 -12.46 19.88
N GLY A 55 -40.45 -12.20 18.95
CA GLY A 55 -39.11 -12.80 18.97
C GLY A 55 -38.10 -11.68 19.16
N PRO A 56 -37.21 -11.72 20.18
CA PRO A 56 -36.29 -10.62 20.43
C PRO A 56 -35.45 -10.44 19.18
N ALA A 57 -35.50 -9.23 18.64
CA ALA A 57 -34.53 -8.74 17.68
C ALA A 57 -33.15 -9.08 18.26
N GLY A 58 -32.55 -10.15 17.73
CA GLY A 58 -31.16 -10.46 17.96
C GLY A 58 -30.42 -9.22 17.53
N ASP A 59 -29.95 -8.50 18.54
CA ASP A 59 -29.10 -7.34 18.48
C ASP A 59 -28.03 -7.65 17.42
N VAL A 60 -28.24 -7.15 16.20
CA VAL A 60 -27.12 -6.97 15.27
C VAL A 60 -26.40 -5.79 15.87
N ASP A 61 -25.67 -6.08 16.95
CA ASP A 61 -24.70 -5.16 17.55
C ASP A 61 -23.87 -4.71 16.36
N PRO A 62 -23.99 -3.45 15.92
CA PRO A 62 -23.33 -3.01 14.71
C PRO A 62 -21.86 -3.11 15.06
N ALA A 63 -21.19 -4.17 14.55
CA ALA A 63 -19.78 -4.47 14.77
C ALA A 63 -19.06 -3.15 14.97
N THR A 64 -18.74 -2.84 16.24
CA THR A 64 -18.52 -1.46 16.65
C THR A 64 -17.48 -0.87 15.71
N PRO A 65 -17.67 0.35 15.17
CA PRO A 65 -16.73 0.93 14.20
C PRO A 65 -15.27 0.81 14.69
N ASP A 66 -15.08 0.86 16.01
CA ASP A 66 -13.79 0.63 16.66
C ASP A 66 -13.24 -0.79 16.48
N ALA A 67 -14.06 -1.86 16.52
CA ALA A 67 -13.60 -3.23 16.27
C ALA A 67 -13.09 -3.43 14.83
N ALA A 68 -13.75 -2.83 13.85
CA ALA A 68 -13.27 -2.85 12.46
C ALA A 68 -11.94 -2.08 12.31
N ASP A 69 -11.84 -0.91 12.93
CA ASP A 69 -10.61 -0.11 12.96
C ASP A 69 -9.45 -0.87 13.62
N HIS A 70 -9.71 -1.62 14.71
CA HIS A 70 -8.71 -2.46 15.37
C HIS A 70 -8.20 -3.58 14.47
N LEU A 71 -9.10 -4.32 13.79
CA LEU A 71 -8.71 -5.36 12.84
C LEU A 71 -7.87 -4.80 11.67
N GLN A 72 -8.23 -3.60 11.19
CA GLN A 72 -7.48 -2.91 10.15
C GLN A 72 -6.11 -2.46 10.63
N ALA A 73 -6.00 -1.95 11.86
CA ALA A 73 -4.73 -1.60 12.47
C ALA A 73 -3.80 -2.81 12.59
N ASP A 74 -4.31 -3.96 13.05
CA ASP A 74 -3.54 -5.19 13.17
C ASP A 74 -3.03 -5.69 11.81
N TYR A 75 -3.86 -5.57 10.77
CA TYR A 75 -3.46 -5.86 9.40
C TYR A 75 -2.27 -4.99 8.97
N PHE A 76 -2.35 -3.67 9.18
CA PHE A 76 -1.26 -2.76 8.82
C PHE A 76 -0.01 -3.01 9.66
N VAL A 77 -0.13 -3.29 10.96
CA VAL A 77 1.03 -3.65 11.80
C VAL A 77 1.76 -4.84 11.19
N ARG A 78 1.04 -5.89 10.77
CA ARG A 78 1.63 -7.08 10.16
C ARG A 78 2.33 -6.76 8.83
N VAL A 79 1.68 -6.04 7.93
CA VAL A 79 2.25 -5.70 6.60
C VAL A 79 3.46 -4.76 6.74
N LEU A 80 3.37 -3.71 7.55
CA LEU A 80 4.47 -2.78 7.76
C LEU A 80 5.66 -3.47 8.43
N SER A 81 5.41 -4.36 9.40
CA SER A 81 6.47 -5.14 10.05
C SER A 81 7.16 -6.10 9.07
N GLN A 82 6.41 -6.72 8.16
CA GLN A 82 6.98 -7.55 7.10
C GLN A 82 7.86 -6.73 6.15
N ASN A 83 7.35 -5.59 5.68
CA ASN A 83 8.10 -4.70 4.79
C ASN A 83 9.38 -4.18 5.45
N ARG A 84 9.32 -3.82 6.74
CA ARG A 84 10.49 -3.40 7.52
C ARG A 84 11.59 -4.48 7.53
N ARG A 85 11.22 -5.75 7.72
CA ARG A 85 12.19 -6.87 7.68
C ARG A 85 12.81 -7.04 6.29
N LEU A 86 12.03 -6.85 5.22
CA LEU A 86 12.56 -6.90 3.85
C LEU A 86 13.55 -5.77 3.58
N ILE A 87 13.28 -4.56 4.07
CA ILE A 87 14.19 -3.42 3.99
C ILE A 87 15.49 -3.71 4.76
N GLU A 88 15.38 -4.24 5.98
CA GLU A 88 16.56 -4.63 6.77
C GLU A 88 17.44 -5.64 6.04
N GLN A 89 16.83 -6.64 5.39
CA GLN A 89 17.56 -7.59 4.55
C GLN A 89 18.28 -6.89 3.38
N ARG A 90 17.60 -5.98 2.67
CA ARG A 90 18.21 -5.22 1.56
C ARG A 90 19.37 -4.35 2.03
N ILE A 91 19.26 -3.71 3.20
CA ILE A 91 20.35 -2.92 3.80
C ILE A 91 21.58 -3.82 4.02
N VAL A 92 21.40 -5.01 4.60
CA VAL A 92 22.48 -5.99 4.80
C VAL A 92 23.09 -6.41 3.46
N ASP A 93 22.28 -6.64 2.43
CA ASP A 93 22.77 -7.04 1.11
C ASP A 93 23.53 -5.90 0.41
N TYR A 94 23.09 -4.65 0.56
CA TYR A 94 23.84 -3.49 0.08
C TYR A 94 25.18 -3.33 0.80
N GLN A 95 25.23 -3.53 2.12
CA GLN A 95 26.48 -3.47 2.87
C GLN A 95 27.49 -4.52 2.37
N LYS A 96 27.04 -5.74 2.10
CA LYS A 96 27.88 -6.79 1.50
C LYS A 96 28.34 -6.40 0.10
N ALA A 97 27.44 -5.89 -0.75
CA ALA A 97 27.78 -5.46 -2.10
C ALA A 97 28.79 -4.30 -2.10
N ILE A 98 28.68 -3.37 -1.14
CA ILE A 98 29.64 -2.28 -0.96
C ILE A 98 31.02 -2.85 -0.64
N ALA A 99 31.12 -3.82 0.28
CA ALA A 99 32.40 -4.44 0.61
C ALA A 99 33.04 -5.14 -0.61
N ILE A 100 32.23 -5.82 -1.43
CA ILE A 100 32.70 -6.46 -2.67
C ILE A 100 33.20 -5.41 -3.67
N ALA A 101 32.42 -4.35 -3.92
CA ALA A 101 32.79 -3.27 -4.84
C ALA A 101 34.03 -2.49 -4.37
N GLN A 102 34.21 -2.33 -3.06
CA GLN A 102 35.41 -1.74 -2.48
C GLN A 102 36.64 -2.63 -2.73
N ALA A 103 36.51 -3.95 -2.55
CA ALA A 103 37.59 -4.89 -2.81
C ALA A 103 37.98 -4.94 -4.30
N SER A 104 37.03 -4.73 -5.21
CA SER A 104 37.30 -4.64 -6.66
C SER A 104 37.77 -3.27 -7.14
N GLY A 105 37.77 -2.25 -6.28
CA GLY A 105 38.13 -0.87 -6.64
C GLY A 105 37.08 -0.15 -7.50
N ASP A 106 35.84 -0.64 -7.55
CA ASP A 106 34.76 -0.03 -8.33
C ASP A 106 34.12 1.13 -7.56
N ALA A 107 34.70 2.32 -7.70
CA ALA A 107 34.27 3.52 -6.98
C ALA A 107 32.85 3.98 -7.34
N ASP A 108 32.43 3.77 -8.60
CA ASP A 108 31.10 4.16 -9.08
C ASP A 108 30.03 3.25 -8.48
N ALA A 109 30.28 1.93 -8.46
CA ALA A 109 29.41 0.98 -7.78
C ALA A 109 29.30 1.28 -6.29
N VAL A 110 30.40 1.59 -5.60
CA VAL A 110 30.39 1.96 -4.18
C VAL A 110 29.52 3.20 -3.94
N CYS A 111 29.67 4.25 -4.75
CA CYS A 111 28.86 5.47 -4.63
C CYS A 111 27.37 5.18 -4.81
N ASN A 112 27.01 4.42 -5.85
CA ASN A 112 25.63 4.06 -6.14
C ASN A 112 25.00 3.18 -5.05
N LEU A 113 25.73 2.16 -4.57
CA LEU A 113 25.24 1.25 -3.54
C LEU A 113 25.03 1.97 -2.20
N ARG A 114 25.93 2.90 -1.82
CA ARG A 114 25.74 3.75 -0.63
C ARG A 114 24.50 4.63 -0.75
N ARG A 115 24.23 5.17 -1.94
CA ARG A 115 23.02 5.95 -2.19
C ARG A 115 21.77 5.08 -2.00
N MET A 116 21.76 3.86 -2.52
CA MET A 116 20.62 2.94 -2.37
C MET A 116 20.43 2.53 -0.90
N ALA A 117 21.50 2.19 -0.19
CA ALA A 117 21.44 1.86 1.24
C ALA A 117 20.82 2.98 2.08
N ARG A 118 21.17 4.24 1.81
CA ARG A 118 20.56 5.39 2.51
C ARG A 118 19.06 5.56 2.25
N ILE A 119 18.61 5.27 1.03
CA ILE A 119 17.17 5.33 0.69
C ILE A 119 16.42 4.27 1.50
N GLU A 120 16.95 3.05 1.56
CA GLU A 120 16.36 1.97 2.36
C GLU A 120 16.38 2.28 3.86
N GLU A 121 17.45 2.88 4.38
CA GLU A 121 17.51 3.34 5.77
C GLU A 121 16.42 4.37 6.08
N GLN A 122 16.21 5.33 5.17
CA GLN A 122 15.14 6.31 5.31
C GLN A 122 13.76 5.66 5.27
N ASP A 123 13.54 4.69 4.38
CA ASP A 123 12.29 3.94 4.30
C ASP A 123 12.03 3.12 5.57
N ARG A 124 13.07 2.48 6.13
CA ARG A 124 12.96 1.79 7.43
C ARG A 124 12.50 2.75 8.52
N ASP A 125 13.14 3.90 8.64
CA ASP A 125 12.85 4.88 9.68
C ASP A 125 11.42 5.45 9.50
N ASN A 126 10.98 5.65 8.26
CA ASN A 126 9.60 6.02 7.95
C ASN A 126 8.58 4.95 8.41
N LEU A 127 8.85 3.67 8.13
CA LEU A 127 7.99 2.58 8.56
C LEU A 127 7.96 2.44 10.08
N ASP A 128 9.09 2.65 10.75
CA ASP A 128 9.17 2.65 12.22
C ASP A 128 8.29 3.75 12.81
N GLY A 129 8.34 4.96 12.26
CA GLY A 129 7.45 6.05 12.66
C GLY A 129 5.96 5.75 12.42
N MET A 130 5.62 5.07 11.32
CA MET A 130 4.23 4.65 11.05
C MET A 130 3.76 3.58 12.04
N LEU A 131 4.59 2.57 12.30
CA LEU A 131 4.31 1.49 13.26
C LEU A 131 4.12 2.03 14.68
N GLU A 132 4.96 2.96 15.11
CA GLU A 132 4.84 3.57 16.44
C GLU A 132 3.54 4.35 16.58
N LYS A 133 3.19 5.20 15.60
CA LYS A 133 1.94 5.97 15.60
C LYS A 133 0.71 5.06 15.64
N LEU A 134 0.74 3.98 14.87
CA LEU A 134 -0.35 3.01 14.80
C LEU A 134 -0.52 2.30 16.15
N ARG A 135 0.56 1.76 16.71
CA ARG A 135 0.54 1.11 18.03
C ARG A 135 0.07 2.06 19.13
N ARG A 136 0.57 3.31 19.15
CA ARG A 136 0.18 4.32 20.15
C ARG A 136 -1.31 4.64 20.09
N ARG A 137 -1.87 4.87 18.90
CA ARG A 137 -3.29 5.22 18.73
C ARG A 137 -4.22 4.10 19.21
N PHE A 138 -3.88 2.85 18.94
CA PHE A 138 -4.75 1.72 19.25
C PHE A 138 -4.50 1.09 20.63
N ALA A 139 -3.32 1.31 21.23
CA ALA A 139 -3.06 1.00 22.63
C ALA A 139 -3.75 1.97 23.60
N GLN A 140 -3.95 3.23 23.22
CA GLN A 140 -4.70 4.21 24.02
C GLN A 140 -6.22 4.02 23.95
N ARG A 141 -6.70 3.32 22.92
CA ARG A 141 -8.13 3.09 22.68
C ARG A 141 -8.65 1.79 23.28
N THR A 142 -7.78 0.91 23.79
CA THR A 142 -8.19 -0.21 24.62
C THR A 142 -8.49 0.37 26.00
N PRO A 143 -9.76 0.69 26.33
CA PRO A 143 -10.07 1.36 27.59
C PRO A 143 -10.02 0.30 28.69
N GLU A 144 -9.46 0.71 29.81
CA GLU A 144 -9.72 0.15 31.12
C GLU A 144 -11.16 -0.37 31.24
N GLU A 145 -11.25 -1.53 31.89
CA GLU A 145 -12.36 -1.97 32.72
C GLU A 145 -13.10 -0.77 33.34
N PRO A 146 -14.43 -0.68 33.22
CA PRO A 146 -15.18 0.51 33.62
C PRO A 146 -14.94 0.83 35.10
N PRO A 147 -14.85 2.10 35.50
CA PRO A 147 -14.65 2.47 36.90
C PRO A 147 -15.82 1.87 37.69
N ALA A 148 -15.50 0.91 38.55
CA ALA A 148 -16.44 0.30 39.48
C ALA A 148 -17.22 1.44 40.16
N LEU A 149 -18.52 1.49 39.88
CA LEU A 149 -19.43 2.48 40.41
C LEU A 149 -19.28 2.52 41.93
N SER A 150 -18.73 3.63 42.44
CA SER A 150 -18.67 3.90 43.86
C SER A 150 -20.08 3.76 44.46
N PRO A 151 -20.27 2.96 45.52
CA PRO A 151 -21.58 2.75 46.10
C PRO A 151 -22.05 4.05 46.75
N ARG A 152 -23.04 4.69 46.11
CA ARG A 152 -23.70 5.89 46.60
C ARG A 152 -24.30 5.62 47.99
N PRO A 153 -23.92 6.35 49.05
CA PRO A 153 -24.50 6.16 50.37
C PRO A 153 -25.97 6.63 50.34
N ARG A 154 -26.87 5.71 50.68
CA ARG A 154 -28.30 6.02 50.88
C ARG A 154 -28.44 6.76 52.21
N SER A 155 -28.72 8.06 52.14
CA SER A 155 -29.13 8.86 53.28
C SER A 155 -30.42 8.29 53.87
N ALA A 156 -30.33 7.75 55.08
CA ALA A 156 -31.50 7.41 55.87
C ALA A 156 -32.12 8.71 56.40
N VAL A 157 -33.32 9.04 55.89
CA VAL A 157 -34.18 10.07 56.47
C VAL A 157 -34.82 9.47 57.73
N ARG A 158 -34.74 10.21 58.83
CA ARG A 158 -35.22 9.84 60.17
C ARG A 158 -36.52 10.56 60.47
#